data_AF-A0A662SEW1-F1
#
_entry.id   AF-A0A662SEW1-F1
#
_cell.length_a   1.000
_cell.length_b   1.000
_cell.length_c   1.000
_cell.angle_alpha   90.00
_cell.angle_beta   90.00
_cell.angle_gamma   90.00
#
_symmetry.space_group_name_H-M   'P 1'
#
loop_
_entity.id
_entity.type
_entity.pdbx_description
1 polymer ?
#
loop_
_entity_poly.entity_id
_entity_poly.type
_entity_poly.pdbx_seq_one_letter_code
_entity_poly.pdbx_strand_id
1 'polypeptide(L)' 'MSANKEWSGRTIDKRFRVRGHWTNQAYGKGRSLRRRQWIFPYWKGPEMNEMVSKVYKVG' A
#
# COMPACT_ATOMS: atom_id res chain seq x y z
N MET A 1 -20.50 -21.23 20.81
CA MET A 1 -20.68 -20.04 19.96
C MET A 1 -19.35 -19.30 19.96
N SER A 2 -18.58 -19.42 18.88
CA SER A 2 -17.21 -18.90 18.80
C SER A 2 -17.24 -17.40 18.53
N ALA A 3 -16.64 -16.60 19.42
CA ALA A 3 -16.51 -15.16 19.25
C ALA A 3 -15.68 -14.85 17.97
N ASN A 4 -16.27 -14.07 17.07
CA ASN A 4 -15.55 -13.50 15.93
C ASN A 4 -14.42 -12.62 16.46
N LYS A 5 -13.18 -13.04 16.23
CA LYS A 5 -11.99 -12.26 16.56
C LYS A 5 -11.86 -11.14 15.52
N GLU A 6 -12.48 -10.01 15.78
CA GLU A 6 -12.35 -8.83 14.92
C GLU A 6 -10.89 -8.36 14.93
N TRP A 7 -10.29 -8.37 13.73
CA TRP A 7 -8.93 -7.91 13.50
C TRP A 7 -8.90 -6.38 13.60
N SER A 8 -8.53 -5.83 14.75
CA SER A 8 -8.27 -4.40 14.91
C SER A 8 -6.88 -4.05 14.35
N GLY A 9 -6.68 -4.24 13.05
CA GLY A 9 -5.51 -3.71 12.35
C GLY A 9 -5.50 -2.17 12.39
N ARG A 10 -4.35 -1.55 12.10
CA ARG A 10 -4.31 -0.09 11.89
C ARG A 10 -5.17 0.25 10.67
N THR A 11 -6.33 0.85 10.90
CA THR A 11 -7.17 1.43 9.85
C THR A 11 -6.45 2.66 9.27
N ILE A 12 -6.50 2.81 7.95
CA ILE A 12 -5.95 3.97 7.27
C ILE A 12 -7.10 4.96 7.08
N ASP A 13 -7.15 5.96 7.94
CA ASP A 13 -8.27 6.92 8.00
C ASP A 13 -8.09 8.10 7.03
N LYS A 14 -6.98 8.13 6.29
CA LYS A 14 -6.57 9.23 5.40
C LYS A 14 -6.21 8.70 4.02
N ARG A 15 -6.62 9.39 2.96
CA ARG A 15 -6.26 9.06 1.58
C ARG A 15 -4.98 9.78 1.21
N PHE A 16 -3.94 9.11 0.72
CA PHE A 16 -2.69 9.77 0.33
C PHE A 16 -2.07 9.15 -0.92
N ARG A 17 -1.27 9.95 -1.64
CA ARG A 17 -0.60 9.51 -2.88
C ARG A 17 0.68 8.76 -2.54
N VAL A 18 0.79 7.54 -3.01
CA VAL A 18 2.03 6.76 -3.03
C VAL A 18 2.78 7.10 -4.31
N ARG A 19 4.06 7.46 -4.19
CA ARG A 19 4.94 7.73 -5.35
C ARG A 19 5.29 6.41 -6.05
N GLY A 20 5.61 6.53 -7.34
CA GLY A 20 6.08 5.39 -8.11
C GLY A 20 7.40 4.86 -7.57
N HIS A 21 7.56 3.54 -7.55
CA HIS A 21 8.74 2.90 -7.00
C HIS A 21 9.02 1.57 -7.68
N TRP A 22 10.29 1.16 -7.65
CA TRP A 22 10.70 -0.19 -8.03
C TRP A 22 10.41 -1.17 -6.90
N THR A 23 9.89 -2.34 -7.25
CA THR A 23 9.73 -3.47 -6.34
C THR A 23 10.40 -4.72 -6.91
N ASN A 24 10.80 -5.64 -6.02
CA ASN A 24 11.24 -7.00 -6.37
C ASN A 24 10.05 -7.95 -6.20
N GLN A 25 9.15 -7.97 -7.18
CA GLN A 25 7.90 -8.72 -7.12
C GLN A 25 8.17 -10.23 -7.18
N ALA A 26 7.60 -10.96 -6.21
CA ALA A 26 7.66 -12.42 -6.19
C ALA A 26 6.74 -13.03 -7.26
N TYR A 27 7.23 -14.02 -8.00
CA TYR A 27 6.47 -14.72 -9.03
C TYR A 27 6.96 -16.17 -9.20
N GLY A 28 6.35 -16.92 -10.12
CA GLY A 28 6.65 -18.33 -10.35
C GLY A 28 6.01 -19.27 -9.32
N LYS A 29 6.23 -20.58 -9.49
CA LYS A 29 5.67 -21.61 -8.60
C LYS A 29 6.17 -21.39 -7.17
N GLY A 30 5.25 -21.19 -6.24
CA GLY A 30 5.59 -20.94 -4.84
C GLY A 30 6.29 -19.61 -4.58
N ARG A 31 6.19 -18.61 -5.48
CA ARG A 31 6.86 -17.30 -5.32
C ARG A 31 8.39 -17.40 -5.26
N SER A 32 8.98 -18.41 -5.90
CA SER A 32 10.41 -18.69 -5.88
C SER A 32 11.28 -17.72 -6.68
N LEU A 33 10.69 -17.00 -7.65
CA LEU A 33 11.41 -16.07 -8.52
C LEU A 33 11.14 -14.61 -8.14
N ARG A 34 12.07 -13.71 -8.48
CA ARG A 34 11.98 -12.26 -8.24
C ARG A 34 12.21 -11.49 -9.52
N ARG A 35 11.29 -10.59 -9.86
CA ARG A 35 11.47 -9.67 -10.99
C ARG A 35 11.44 -8.24 -10.50
N ARG A 36 12.28 -7.40 -11.09
CA ARG A 36 12.19 -5.96 -10.89
C ARG A 36 10.98 -5.42 -11.66
N GLN A 37 10.06 -4.77 -10.96
CA GLN A 37 8.85 -4.20 -11.55
C GLN A 37 8.64 -2.78 -11.06
N TRP A 38 8.29 -1.87 -11.96
CA TRP A 38 7.89 -0.51 -11.62
C TRP A 38 6.41 -0.50 -11.22
N ILE A 39 6.11 0.09 -10.07
CA ILE A 39 4.74 0.38 -9.65
C ILE A 39 4.51 1.87 -9.90
N PHE A 40 3.50 2.18 -10.72
CA PHE A 40 3.09 3.56 -10.98
C PHE A 40 2.52 4.21 -9.72
N PRO A 41 2.63 5.55 -9.56
CA PRO A 41 2.02 6.25 -8.44
C PRO A 41 0.52 5.95 -8.33
N TYR A 42 0.02 5.69 -7.11
CA TYR A 42 -1.38 5.35 -6.86
C TYR A 42 -1.90 5.95 -5.54
N TRP A 43 -3.22 5.98 -5.37
CA TRP A 43 -3.86 6.43 -4.13
C TRP A 43 -4.05 5.26 -3.17
N LYS A 44 -3.64 5.43 -1.91
CA LYS A 44 -3.86 4.46 -0.83
C LYS A 44 -4.81 5.04 0.20
N GLY A 45 -5.69 4.19 0.73
CA GLY A 45 -6.73 4.55 1.69
C GLY A 45 -8.13 4.52 1.07
N PRO A 46 -9.19 4.51 1.89
CA PRO A 46 -10.58 4.56 1.44
C PRO A 46 -10.85 5.78 0.55
N GLU A 47 -11.72 5.60 -0.45
CA GLU A 47 -12.07 6.65 -1.41
C GLU A 47 -12.66 7.90 -0.73
N MET A 48 -13.48 7.68 0.30
CA MET A 48 -14.24 8.68 1.06
C MET A 48 -13.41 9.44 2.12
N ASN A 49 -12.15 9.09 2.33
CA ASN A 49 -11.32 9.71 3.37
C ASN A 49 -10.59 10.95 2.88
N GLU A 50 -10.40 11.92 3.78
CA GLU A 50 -9.69 13.18 3.49
C GLU A 50 -8.31 12.94 2.89
N MET A 51 -8.01 13.71 1.84
CA MET A 51 -6.79 13.61 1.04
C MET A 51 -5.64 14.35 1.73
N VAL A 52 -4.59 13.62 2.13
CA VAL A 52 -3.37 14.19 2.71
C VAL A 52 -2.23 14.10 1.70
N SER A 53 -1.82 15.25 1.14
CA SER A 53 -0.60 15.38 0.36
C SER A 53 0.54 15.88 1.26
N LYS A 54 1.59 15.09 1.44
CA LYS A 54 2.84 15.56 2.07
C LYS A 54 3.78 16.06 0.98
N VAL A 55 4.06 17.35 0.98
CA VAL A 55 5.11 17.95 0.16
C VAL A 55 6.45 17.64 0.83
N TYR A 56 7.27 16.79 0.19
CA TYR A 56 8.63 16.54 0.64
C TYR A 56 9.52 17.68 0.15
N LYS A 57 10.11 18.46 1.06
CA LYS A 57 11.22 19.36 0.72
C LYS A 57 12.43 18.48 0.40
N VAL A 58 12.87 18.50 -0.86
CA VAL A 58 14.20 18.02 -1.23
C VAL A 58 15.14 19.17 -0.87
N GLY A 59 15.97 18.94 0.15
CA GLY A 59 17.07 19.83 0.52
C GLY A 59 18.32 19.50 -0.26
#